data_AF-A0A7C3P142-F1
#
_entry.id   AF-A0A7C3P142-F1
#
_cell.length_a   1.000
_cell.length_b   1.000
_cell.length_c   1.000
_cell.angle_alpha   90.00
_cell.angle_beta   90.00
_cell.angle_gamma   90.00
#
_symmetry.space_group_name_H-M   'P 1'
#
loop_
_entity.id
_entity.type
_entity.pdbx_description
1 polymer ?
#
loop_
_entity_poly.entity_id
_entity_poly.type
_entity_poly.pdbx_seq_one_letter_code
_entity_poly.pdbx_strand_id
1 'polypeptide(L)'
;MAQAAAGARSWDFEADVLVIGSGAAGLPAAIKATDGGASVIVVEANYDVGGHAIISGGNVPLGGGTSAQKKYGIQDSPDTVFADLTDWTVLEPNGSPNYRYNDRQVMRAFADHCALTFEFLLANGVQFKEIPPDNQGGHNLGNSAPRENHCFWTKGAGPESPNKRPGTGLIRPLEASARAKGVRFLLNYKMSEIVREKSDAGRVIGVAARYTPRIMPGHTKPLKSFRSDGNIESTQPTLNIRAKKAVIVATGGMTSNVNFRRMFDPRLTDVLTVAGEPYSYQDASGELAAMSIGASLWGFANQTLENGDNIRTQRALATKYNYMTWELESPIFPLVRATGLNVKDWHDLILVNQVGKRFYDETKGDYPHGNVYNDINPYTPNDYRNCERIDYHPN
;
A
#
# COMPACT_ATOMS: atom_id res chain seq x y z
N MET A 1 3.01 22.09 -20.62
CA MET A 1 3.42 21.73 -22.00
C MET A 1 2.20 21.20 -22.71
N ALA A 2 1.91 21.68 -23.92
CA ALA A 2 0.75 21.23 -24.69
C ALA A 2 0.91 19.75 -25.07
N GLN A 3 -0.07 18.92 -24.71
CA GLN A 3 -0.14 17.51 -25.11
C GLN A 3 -0.31 17.45 -26.63
N ALA A 4 0.54 16.68 -27.32
CA ALA A 4 0.44 16.52 -28.76
C ALA A 4 -0.96 15.98 -29.11
N ALA A 5 -1.64 16.60 -30.07
CA ALA A 5 -2.93 16.13 -30.56
C ALA A 5 -2.80 14.65 -30.98
N ALA A 6 -3.80 13.82 -30.69
CA ALA A 6 -3.82 12.39 -30.99
C ALA A 6 -3.97 12.08 -32.50
N GLY A 7 -3.21 12.76 -33.36
CA GLY A 7 -2.95 12.33 -34.73
C GLY A 7 -1.95 11.18 -34.74
N ALA A 8 -2.36 10.04 -35.31
CA ALA A 8 -1.57 8.82 -35.60
C ALA A 8 -0.39 8.53 -34.63
N ARG A 9 -0.65 8.46 -33.32
CA ARG A 9 0.31 7.86 -32.37
C ARG A 9 0.46 6.38 -32.73
N SER A 10 1.68 5.95 -33.02
CA SER A 10 1.98 4.52 -33.21
C SER A 10 1.90 3.80 -31.88
N TRP A 11 1.22 2.65 -31.86
CA TRP A 11 1.08 1.80 -30.68
C TRP A 11 2.06 0.63 -30.78
N ASP A 12 2.91 0.48 -29.77
CA ASP A 12 3.90 -0.62 -29.71
C ASP A 12 3.23 -1.92 -29.25
N PHE A 13 2.26 -1.80 -28.34
CA PHE A 13 1.48 -2.91 -27.80
C PHE A 13 0.02 -2.50 -27.64
N GLU A 14 -0.88 -3.48 -27.66
CA GLU A 14 -2.30 -3.28 -27.40
C GLU A 14 -2.88 -4.38 -26.51
N ALA A 15 -3.82 -4.00 -25.64
CA ALA A 15 -4.66 -4.93 -24.87
C ALA A 15 -6.06 -4.34 -24.70
N ASP A 16 -7.02 -5.16 -24.25
CA ASP A 16 -8.34 -4.67 -23.88
C ASP A 16 -8.28 -3.79 -22.64
N VAL A 17 -7.60 -4.26 -21.60
CA VAL A 17 -7.42 -3.53 -20.35
C VAL A 17 -5.93 -3.38 -20.06
N LEU A 18 -5.52 -2.15 -19.74
CA LEU A 18 -4.21 -1.89 -19.17
C LEU A 18 -4.34 -1.67 -17.67
N VAL A 19 -3.47 -2.29 -16.90
CA VAL A 19 -3.38 -2.08 -15.46
C VAL A 19 -2.02 -1.47 -15.14
N ILE A 20 -1.99 -0.31 -14.49
CA ILE A 20 -0.77 0.42 -14.18
C ILE A 20 -0.40 0.17 -12.72
N GLY A 21 0.63 -0.64 -12.47
CA GLY A 21 1.04 -1.10 -11.15
C GLY A 21 0.59 -2.54 -10.87
N SER A 22 1.50 -3.34 -10.28
CA SER A 22 1.31 -4.78 -10.02
C SER A 22 1.24 -5.11 -8.52
N GLY A 23 0.68 -4.19 -7.73
CA GLY A 23 0.48 -4.37 -6.29
C GLY A 23 -0.84 -5.06 -5.92
N ALA A 24 -1.26 -4.91 -4.66
CA ALA A 24 -2.47 -5.51 -4.12
C ALA A 24 -3.79 -5.05 -4.78
N ALA A 25 -3.81 -3.91 -5.47
CA ALA A 25 -4.95 -3.48 -6.28
C ALA A 25 -4.83 -3.95 -7.75
N GLY A 26 -3.63 -3.86 -8.32
CA GLY A 26 -3.40 -4.14 -9.73
C GLY A 26 -3.53 -5.61 -10.11
N LEU A 27 -2.96 -6.53 -9.30
CA LEU A 27 -3.03 -7.96 -9.60
C LEU A 27 -4.48 -8.49 -9.55
N PRO A 28 -5.30 -8.21 -8.51
CA PRO A 28 -6.71 -8.58 -8.53
C PRO A 28 -7.50 -7.97 -9.69
N ALA A 29 -7.24 -6.70 -10.03
CA ALA A 29 -7.88 -6.05 -11.17
C ALA A 29 -7.55 -6.75 -12.50
N ALA A 30 -6.28 -7.11 -12.71
CA ALA A 30 -5.83 -7.85 -13.88
C ALA A 30 -6.50 -9.22 -13.98
N ILE A 31 -6.53 -9.97 -12.87
CA ILE A 31 -7.20 -11.27 -12.78
C ILE A 31 -8.70 -11.14 -13.09
N LYS A 32 -9.37 -10.15 -12.50
CA LYS A 32 -10.82 -10.00 -12.70
C LYS A 32 -11.15 -9.58 -14.13
N ALA A 33 -10.30 -8.77 -14.76
CA ALA A 33 -10.43 -8.42 -16.16
C ALA A 33 -10.23 -9.65 -17.08
N THR A 34 -9.24 -10.51 -16.82
CA THR A 34 -9.06 -11.74 -17.59
C THR A 34 -10.16 -12.76 -17.35
N ASP A 35 -10.69 -12.88 -16.13
CA ASP A 35 -11.88 -13.71 -15.83
C ASP A 35 -13.10 -13.23 -16.63
N GLY A 36 -13.17 -11.93 -16.96
CA GLY A 36 -14.17 -11.34 -17.85
C GLY A 36 -13.86 -11.49 -19.36
N GLY A 37 -12.82 -12.25 -19.72
CA GLY A 37 -12.40 -12.50 -21.10
C GLY A 37 -11.62 -11.36 -21.77
N ALA A 38 -11.13 -10.38 -21.01
CA ALA A 38 -10.30 -9.30 -21.55
C ALA A 38 -8.83 -9.73 -21.71
N SER A 39 -8.17 -9.30 -22.78
CA SER A 39 -6.71 -9.32 -22.86
C SER A 39 -6.11 -8.22 -21.97
N VAL A 40 -5.13 -8.56 -21.15
CA VAL A 40 -4.57 -7.65 -20.13
C VAL A 40 -3.06 -7.51 -20.25
N ILE A 41 -2.59 -6.26 -20.20
CA ILE A 41 -1.18 -5.93 -19.96
C ILE A 41 -1.08 -5.15 -18.65
N VAL A 42 -0.25 -5.65 -17.74
CA VAL A 42 0.17 -4.93 -16.53
C VAL A 42 1.47 -4.18 -16.84
N VAL A 43 1.51 -2.88 -16.56
CA VAL A 43 2.70 -2.03 -16.68
C VAL A 43 3.23 -1.72 -15.29
N GLU A 44 4.47 -2.11 -15.00
CA GLU A 44 5.09 -2.01 -13.67
C GLU A 44 6.42 -1.25 -13.76
N ALA A 45 6.57 -0.22 -12.92
CA ALA A 45 7.77 0.61 -12.88
C ALA A 45 8.97 -0.13 -12.28
N ASN A 46 8.72 -1.07 -11.36
CA ASN A 46 9.75 -1.84 -10.71
C ASN A 46 10.24 -3.01 -11.57
N TYR A 47 11.39 -3.59 -11.19
CA TYR A 47 11.99 -4.74 -11.89
C TYR A 47 11.25 -6.06 -11.63
N ASP A 48 10.38 -6.09 -10.62
CA ASP A 48 9.56 -7.24 -10.20
C ASP A 48 8.21 -6.74 -9.69
N VAL A 49 7.24 -7.65 -9.61
CA VAL A 49 5.88 -7.32 -9.19
C VAL A 49 5.76 -7.06 -7.69
N GLY A 50 4.61 -6.51 -7.28
CA GLY A 50 4.16 -6.54 -5.88
C GLY A 50 4.22 -5.21 -5.13
N GLY A 51 5.06 -4.27 -5.59
CA GLY A 51 5.12 -2.92 -5.03
C GLY A 51 5.26 -2.88 -3.50
N HIS A 52 4.49 -2.04 -2.84
CA HIS A 52 4.51 -1.95 -1.37
C HIS A 52 3.87 -3.17 -0.68
N ALA A 53 2.95 -3.87 -1.35
CA ALA A 53 2.20 -4.95 -0.75
C ALA A 53 3.06 -6.19 -0.47
N ILE A 54 4.02 -6.52 -1.35
CA ILE A 54 4.89 -7.71 -1.18
C ILE A 54 5.80 -7.60 0.06
N ILE A 55 6.12 -6.37 0.46
CA ILE A 55 6.91 -6.06 1.65
C ILE A 55 6.06 -5.81 2.89
N SER A 56 4.73 -5.86 2.81
CA SER A 56 3.83 -5.55 3.94
C SER A 56 3.78 -6.67 5.00
N GLY A 57 3.18 -6.36 6.15
CA GLY A 57 2.89 -7.35 7.20
C GLY A 57 1.93 -8.48 6.79
N GLY A 58 1.28 -8.39 5.62
CA GLY A 58 0.38 -9.42 5.10
C GLY A 58 -0.94 -9.57 5.87
N ASN A 59 -1.35 -8.53 6.59
CA ASN A 59 -2.63 -8.46 7.29
C ASN A 59 -3.73 -8.01 6.32
N VAL A 60 -4.84 -8.74 6.28
CA VAL A 60 -5.92 -8.55 5.31
C VAL A 60 -7.27 -8.48 6.05
N PRO A 61 -7.73 -7.27 6.42
CA PRO A 61 -8.96 -7.06 7.18
C PRO A 61 -10.20 -7.18 6.27
N LEU A 62 -10.73 -8.39 6.15
CA LEU A 62 -11.93 -8.71 5.36
C LEU A 62 -12.92 -9.45 6.26
N GLY A 63 -14.08 -8.82 6.47
CA GLY A 63 -15.17 -9.33 7.30
C GLY A 63 -16.48 -9.50 6.53
N GLY A 64 -17.59 -9.34 7.24
CA GLY A 64 -18.93 -9.41 6.66
C GLY A 64 -19.46 -10.82 6.44
N GLY A 65 -18.90 -11.83 7.12
CA GLY A 65 -19.31 -13.23 7.02
C GLY A 65 -18.43 -14.05 6.07
N THR A 66 -17.12 -13.89 6.14
CA THR A 66 -16.14 -14.70 5.37
C THR A 66 -16.23 -16.19 5.74
N SER A 67 -15.75 -17.09 4.88
CA SER A 67 -15.65 -18.51 5.24
C SER A 67 -14.75 -18.76 6.47
N ALA A 68 -13.72 -17.93 6.69
CA ALA A 68 -12.92 -17.97 7.91
C ALA A 68 -13.75 -17.59 9.17
N GLN A 69 -14.52 -16.50 9.13
CA GLN A 69 -15.37 -16.11 10.26
C GLN A 69 -16.40 -17.21 10.59
N LYS A 70 -17.03 -17.79 9.56
CA LYS A 70 -17.99 -18.91 9.73
C LYS A 70 -17.33 -20.14 10.36
N LYS A 71 -16.12 -20.50 9.93
CA LYS A 71 -15.35 -21.63 10.46
C LYS A 71 -15.12 -21.51 11.97
N TYR A 72 -14.87 -20.29 12.46
CA TYR A 72 -14.61 -20.02 13.88
C TYR A 72 -15.82 -19.51 14.66
N GLY A 73 -17.03 -19.56 14.07
CA GLY A 73 -18.27 -19.15 14.73
C GLY A 73 -18.39 -17.65 14.98
N ILE A 74 -17.61 -16.82 14.28
CA ILE A 74 -17.65 -15.36 14.39
C ILE A 74 -18.82 -14.83 13.57
N GLN A 75 -19.75 -14.14 14.23
CA GLN A 75 -20.87 -13.47 13.57
C GLN A 75 -20.45 -12.08 13.10
N ASP A 76 -20.66 -11.80 11.82
CA ASP A 76 -20.40 -10.50 11.20
C ASP A 76 -21.29 -10.37 9.95
N SER A 77 -21.50 -9.14 9.48
CA SER A 77 -22.32 -8.87 8.30
C SER A 77 -21.80 -7.66 7.54
N PRO A 78 -22.10 -7.53 6.24
CA PRO A 78 -21.78 -6.30 5.50
C PRO A 78 -22.35 -5.05 6.18
N ASP A 79 -23.52 -5.12 6.83
CA ASP A 79 -24.09 -3.97 7.53
C ASP A 79 -23.30 -3.61 8.78
N THR A 80 -22.79 -4.61 9.51
CA THR A 80 -21.88 -4.39 10.65
C THR A 80 -20.56 -3.76 10.19
N VAL A 81 -19.96 -4.25 9.09
CA VAL A 81 -18.74 -3.66 8.52
C VAL A 81 -18.98 -2.20 8.12
N PHE A 82 -20.10 -1.92 7.46
CA PHE A 82 -20.45 -0.57 7.03
C PHE A 82 -20.70 0.37 8.21
N ALA A 83 -21.40 -0.09 9.24
CA ALA A 83 -21.63 0.67 10.47
C ALA A 83 -20.30 1.01 11.14
N ASP A 84 -19.44 0.01 11.39
CA ASP A 84 -18.15 0.22 12.04
C ASP A 84 -17.25 1.22 11.28
N LEU A 85 -17.31 1.25 9.94
CA LEU A 85 -16.50 2.14 9.11
C LEU A 85 -17.15 3.50 8.80
N THR A 86 -18.34 3.79 9.34
CA THR A 86 -19.03 5.07 9.12
C THR A 86 -19.68 5.66 10.37
N ASP A 87 -19.54 4.99 11.52
CA ASP A 87 -20.03 5.46 12.80
C ASP A 87 -19.12 6.55 13.37
N TRP A 88 -19.68 7.76 13.49
CA TRP A 88 -18.96 8.93 14.01
C TRP A 88 -18.94 9.00 15.54
N THR A 89 -19.69 8.11 16.22
CA THR A 89 -19.62 7.97 17.68
C THR A 89 -18.38 7.19 18.12
N VAL A 90 -17.69 6.53 17.18
CA VAL A 90 -16.40 5.90 17.43
C VAL A 90 -15.32 6.98 17.53
N LEU A 91 -14.99 7.34 18.76
CA LEU A 91 -13.99 8.35 19.09
C LEU A 91 -12.72 7.71 19.65
N GLU A 92 -11.59 8.30 19.30
CA GLU A 92 -10.29 8.09 19.94
C GLU A 92 -10.21 8.76 21.33
N PRO A 93 -9.22 8.42 22.18
CA PRO A 93 -9.05 9.06 23.49
C PRO A 93 -9.01 10.59 23.45
N ASN A 94 -8.51 11.17 22.35
CA ASN A 94 -8.47 12.62 22.13
C ASN A 94 -9.80 13.21 21.61
N GLY A 95 -10.86 12.41 21.51
CA GLY A 95 -12.16 12.80 20.98
C GLY A 95 -12.26 12.82 19.45
N SER A 96 -11.24 12.34 18.72
CA SER A 96 -11.24 12.36 17.26
C SER A 96 -12.09 11.22 16.66
N PRO A 97 -13.00 11.51 15.72
CA PRO A 97 -13.81 10.49 15.04
C PRO A 97 -13.07 9.86 13.85
N ASN A 98 -12.55 8.64 14.02
CA ASN A 98 -11.71 7.96 13.01
C ASN A 98 -12.35 7.81 11.63
N TYR A 99 -13.67 7.67 11.59
CA TYR A 99 -14.41 7.39 10.37
C TYR A 99 -15.18 8.58 9.82
N ARG A 100 -14.95 9.79 10.35
CA ARG A 100 -15.71 11.00 10.00
C ARG A 100 -15.70 11.31 8.50
N TYR A 101 -14.55 11.12 7.86
CA TYR A 101 -14.33 11.52 6.46
C TYR A 101 -14.45 10.36 5.47
N ASN A 102 -14.86 9.19 5.94
CA ASN A 102 -15.11 8.07 5.05
C ASN A 102 -16.33 8.36 4.17
N ASP A 103 -16.17 8.17 2.86
CA ASP A 103 -17.29 8.23 1.94
C ASP A 103 -18.19 7.01 2.14
N ARG A 104 -19.45 7.27 2.47
CA ARG A 104 -20.42 6.23 2.80
C ARG A 104 -20.73 5.31 1.62
N GLN A 105 -20.73 5.81 0.39
CA GLN A 105 -20.98 4.96 -0.78
C GLN A 105 -19.79 4.04 -1.05
N VAL A 106 -18.57 4.56 -0.91
CA VAL A 106 -17.35 3.74 -1.02
C VAL A 106 -17.29 2.69 0.09
N MET A 107 -17.59 3.06 1.34
CA MET A 107 -17.60 2.11 2.45
C MET A 107 -18.71 1.07 2.32
N ARG A 108 -19.89 1.44 1.79
CA ARG A 108 -20.95 0.47 1.49
C ARG A 108 -20.47 -0.55 0.45
N ALA A 109 -19.88 -0.07 -0.65
CA ALA A 109 -19.33 -0.95 -1.68
C ALA A 109 -18.22 -1.86 -1.13
N PHE A 110 -17.31 -1.32 -0.31
CA PHE A 110 -16.27 -2.10 0.37
C PHE A 110 -16.88 -3.20 1.24
N ALA A 111 -17.81 -2.84 2.13
CA ALA A 111 -18.45 -3.76 3.05
C ALA A 111 -19.21 -4.90 2.34
N ASP A 112 -19.92 -4.60 1.25
CA ASP A 112 -20.62 -5.61 0.43
C ASP A 112 -19.66 -6.58 -0.28
N HIS A 113 -18.43 -6.15 -0.54
CA HIS A 113 -17.44 -6.95 -1.27
C HIS A 113 -16.38 -7.57 -0.37
N CYS A 114 -16.36 -7.31 0.94
CA CYS A 114 -15.35 -7.87 1.86
C CYS A 114 -15.28 -9.40 1.80
N ALA A 115 -16.41 -10.07 2.04
CA ALA A 115 -16.46 -11.53 2.02
C ALA A 115 -16.19 -12.10 0.64
N LEU A 116 -16.72 -11.48 -0.42
CA LEU A 116 -16.45 -11.89 -1.81
C LEU A 116 -14.96 -11.77 -2.17
N THR A 117 -14.30 -10.73 -1.67
CA THR A 117 -12.86 -10.51 -1.88
C THR A 117 -12.05 -11.58 -1.15
N PHE A 118 -12.44 -11.96 0.07
CA PHE A 118 -11.77 -13.04 0.80
C PHE A 118 -11.81 -14.36 0.02
N GLU A 119 -12.99 -14.75 -0.48
CA GLU A 119 -13.14 -15.96 -1.29
C GLU A 119 -12.39 -15.87 -2.62
N PHE A 120 -12.36 -14.68 -3.24
CA PHE A 120 -11.57 -14.43 -4.43
C PHE A 120 -10.07 -14.64 -4.18
N LEU A 121 -9.54 -14.17 -3.05
CA LEU A 121 -8.13 -14.37 -2.71
C LEU A 121 -7.80 -15.86 -2.57
N LEU A 122 -8.64 -16.62 -1.85
CA LEU A 122 -8.49 -18.09 -1.72
C LEU A 122 -8.52 -18.79 -3.09
N ALA A 123 -9.50 -18.46 -3.93
CA ALA A 123 -9.65 -19.02 -5.27
C ALA A 123 -8.46 -18.72 -6.19
N ASN A 124 -7.69 -17.66 -5.90
CA ASN A 124 -6.48 -17.30 -6.63
C ASN A 124 -5.19 -17.70 -5.88
N GLY A 125 -5.30 -18.66 -4.97
CA GLY A 125 -4.17 -19.36 -4.36
C GLY A 125 -3.57 -18.68 -3.12
N VAL A 126 -4.14 -17.56 -2.65
CA VAL A 126 -3.71 -16.95 -1.39
C VAL A 126 -4.05 -17.89 -0.25
N GLN A 127 -3.10 -18.08 0.67
CA GLN A 127 -3.29 -18.88 1.87
C GLN A 127 -3.19 -17.99 3.10
N PHE A 128 -4.16 -18.14 4.00
CA PHE A 128 -4.16 -17.48 5.30
C PHE A 128 -3.75 -18.50 6.38
N LYS A 129 -3.24 -18.00 7.50
CA LYS A 129 -3.00 -18.82 8.68
C LYS A 129 -4.32 -19.42 9.18
N GLU A 130 -4.27 -20.68 9.59
CA GLU A 130 -5.41 -21.42 10.14
C GLU A 130 -5.66 -21.07 11.62
N ILE A 131 -5.94 -19.81 11.88
CA ILE A 131 -6.29 -19.25 13.19
C ILE A 131 -7.57 -18.42 13.08
N PRO A 132 -8.31 -18.20 14.18
CA PRO A 132 -9.45 -17.28 14.17
C PRO A 132 -9.00 -15.89 13.69
N PRO A 133 -9.76 -15.21 12.81
CA PRO A 133 -9.54 -13.80 12.53
C PRO A 133 -9.46 -13.00 13.81
N ASP A 134 -8.60 -11.99 13.84
CA ASP A 134 -8.45 -11.07 14.97
C ASP A 134 -8.66 -9.61 14.53
N ASN A 135 -8.23 -8.63 15.33
CA ASN A 135 -8.22 -7.21 14.99
C ASN A 135 -6.87 -6.55 15.35
N GLN A 136 -5.77 -7.31 15.40
CA GLN A 136 -4.50 -6.84 15.96
C GLN A 136 -3.79 -5.80 15.08
N GLY A 137 -3.76 -6.01 13.76
CA GLY A 137 -3.16 -5.07 12.80
C GLY A 137 -4.12 -4.00 12.29
N GLY A 138 -5.40 -4.08 12.63
CA GLY A 138 -6.39 -3.03 12.42
C GLY A 138 -6.36 -2.06 13.59
N HIS A 139 -5.52 -1.02 13.51
CA HIS A 139 -5.32 -0.03 14.58
C HIS A 139 -6.56 0.85 14.89
N ASN A 140 -7.71 0.54 14.31
CA ASN A 140 -8.89 1.39 14.41
C ASN A 140 -9.87 0.82 15.45
N LEU A 141 -10.21 1.66 16.42
CA LEU A 141 -11.25 1.44 17.42
C LEU A 141 -12.60 1.18 16.76
N GLY A 142 -13.55 0.59 17.51
CA GLY A 142 -14.94 0.43 17.05
C GLY A 142 -15.21 -0.75 16.12
N ASN A 143 -14.31 -1.73 16.03
CA ASN A 143 -14.61 -2.99 15.32
C ASN A 143 -15.53 -3.89 16.18
N SER A 144 -16.74 -4.13 15.69
CA SER A 144 -17.75 -4.97 16.35
C SER A 144 -17.51 -6.48 16.18
N ALA A 145 -16.64 -6.87 15.23
CA ALA A 145 -16.26 -8.27 14.99
C ALA A 145 -14.77 -8.38 14.57
N PRO A 146 -14.11 -9.52 14.82
CA PRO A 146 -12.78 -9.82 14.28
C PRO A 146 -12.77 -10.03 12.76
N ARG A 147 -11.85 -9.38 12.03
CA ARG A 147 -11.82 -9.36 10.56
C ARG A 147 -10.44 -9.51 9.93
N GLU A 148 -9.37 -9.46 10.72
CA GLU A 148 -8.01 -9.54 10.21
C GLU A 148 -7.61 -10.99 9.93
N ASN A 149 -7.30 -11.26 8.66
CA ASN A 149 -6.77 -12.54 8.19
C ASN A 149 -5.29 -12.36 7.86
N HIS A 150 -4.45 -13.32 8.26
CA HIS A 150 -3.00 -13.17 8.14
C HIS A 150 -2.43 -14.06 7.05
N CYS A 151 -1.85 -13.43 6.03
CA CYS A 151 -0.94 -14.12 5.12
C CYS A 151 0.33 -14.55 5.89
N PHE A 152 1.12 -15.42 5.29
CA PHE A 152 2.38 -15.87 5.86
C PHE A 152 3.42 -16.11 4.77
N TRP A 153 4.69 -16.04 5.17
CA TRP A 153 5.82 -16.38 4.32
C TRP A 153 6.81 -17.20 5.14
N THR A 154 7.20 -18.35 4.63
CA THR A 154 8.04 -19.32 5.36
C THR A 154 9.49 -19.36 4.90
N LYS A 155 9.78 -18.84 3.70
CA LYS A 155 11.15 -18.80 3.14
C LYS A 155 11.90 -17.55 3.61
N GLY A 156 13.20 -17.50 3.33
CA GLY A 156 14.04 -16.33 3.56
C GLY A 156 13.72 -15.15 2.63
N ALA A 157 14.44 -14.04 2.82
CA ALA A 157 14.52 -12.98 1.82
C ALA A 157 15.36 -13.46 0.62
N GLY A 158 15.15 -12.85 -0.54
CA GLY A 158 15.82 -13.20 -1.78
C GLY A 158 15.05 -12.68 -3.00
N PRO A 159 15.33 -13.21 -4.21
CA PRO A 159 14.63 -12.80 -5.42
C PRO A 159 13.10 -12.93 -5.33
N GLU A 160 12.60 -14.01 -4.70
CA GLU A 160 11.16 -14.25 -4.55
C GLU A 160 10.49 -13.32 -3.53
N SER A 161 11.18 -13.00 -2.43
CA SER A 161 10.67 -12.14 -1.36
C SER A 161 11.74 -11.10 -1.01
N PRO A 162 11.53 -9.81 -1.32
CA PRO A 162 12.56 -8.81 -1.13
C PRO A 162 12.96 -8.59 0.34
N ASN A 163 12.13 -8.96 1.31
CA ASN A 163 12.41 -8.75 2.74
C ASN A 163 11.77 -9.81 3.67
N LYS A 164 11.45 -11.00 3.15
CA LYS A 164 10.87 -12.12 3.93
C LYS A 164 9.45 -11.84 4.50
N ARG A 165 8.82 -10.71 4.19
CA ARG A 165 7.57 -10.33 4.86
C ARG A 165 6.35 -11.14 4.40
N PRO A 166 5.34 -11.32 5.28
CA PRO A 166 4.15 -12.10 4.96
C PRO A 166 3.33 -11.57 3.77
N GLY A 167 3.45 -10.28 3.42
CA GLY A 167 2.89 -9.72 2.19
C GLY A 167 3.31 -10.45 0.91
N THR A 168 4.44 -11.16 0.94
CA THR A 168 4.85 -12.06 -0.15
C THR A 168 3.85 -13.19 -0.36
N GLY A 169 3.28 -13.74 0.72
CA GLY A 169 2.24 -14.77 0.69
C GLY A 169 0.91 -14.29 0.10
N LEU A 170 0.67 -12.98 0.07
CA LEU A 170 -0.46 -12.40 -0.66
C LEU A 170 -0.14 -12.26 -2.15
N ILE A 171 1.01 -11.66 -2.48
CA ILE A 171 1.33 -11.24 -3.84
C ILE A 171 1.73 -12.38 -4.76
N ARG A 172 2.56 -13.32 -4.32
CA ARG A 172 3.08 -14.37 -5.22
C ARG A 172 2.02 -15.36 -5.71
N PRO A 173 1.00 -15.73 -4.92
CA PRO A 173 -0.13 -16.50 -5.45
C PRO A 173 -0.97 -15.71 -6.46
N LEU A 174 -1.25 -14.44 -6.19
CA LEU A 174 -1.96 -13.58 -7.14
C LEU A 174 -1.18 -13.39 -8.45
N GLU A 175 0.13 -13.20 -8.38
CA GLU A 175 0.99 -13.19 -9.56
C GLU A 175 0.89 -14.52 -10.33
N ALA A 176 0.95 -15.67 -9.63
CA ALA A 176 0.84 -16.98 -10.26
C ALA A 176 -0.49 -17.14 -11.00
N SER A 177 -1.61 -16.77 -10.36
CA SER A 177 -2.94 -16.82 -10.97
C SER A 177 -3.05 -15.90 -12.17
N ALA A 178 -2.57 -14.65 -12.06
CA ALA A 178 -2.57 -13.70 -13.17
C ALA A 178 -1.82 -14.24 -14.40
N ARG A 179 -0.60 -14.76 -14.20
CA ARG A 179 0.21 -15.35 -15.28
C ARG A 179 -0.45 -16.58 -15.89
N ALA A 180 -1.00 -17.48 -15.06
CA ALA A 180 -1.73 -18.66 -15.52
C ALA A 180 -2.98 -18.31 -16.35
N LYS A 181 -3.62 -17.18 -16.06
CA LYS A 181 -4.76 -16.62 -16.81
C LYS A 181 -4.35 -15.80 -18.04
N GLY A 182 -3.07 -15.76 -18.38
CA GLY A 182 -2.56 -15.10 -19.59
C GLY A 182 -2.35 -13.58 -19.46
N VAL A 183 -2.31 -13.03 -18.23
CA VAL A 183 -1.90 -11.63 -18.02
C VAL A 183 -0.45 -11.47 -18.46
N ARG A 184 -0.18 -10.44 -19.27
CA ARG A 184 1.18 -10.09 -19.72
C ARG A 184 1.76 -8.97 -18.87
N PHE A 185 3.06 -8.99 -18.61
CA PHE A 185 3.73 -8.04 -17.72
C PHE A 185 4.82 -7.25 -18.44
N LEU A 186 4.72 -5.92 -18.42
CA LEU A 186 5.75 -5.00 -18.90
C LEU A 186 6.45 -4.37 -17.69
N LEU A 187 7.55 -4.98 -17.25
CA LEU A 187 8.31 -4.57 -16.06
C LEU A 187 9.39 -3.53 -16.40
N ASN A 188 9.88 -2.79 -15.40
CA ASN A 188 10.81 -1.67 -15.56
C ASN A 188 10.25 -0.53 -16.42
N TYR A 189 8.94 -0.36 -16.51
CA TYR A 189 8.30 0.72 -17.27
C TYR A 189 7.41 1.57 -16.38
N LYS A 190 7.80 2.83 -16.19
CA LYS A 190 7.02 3.82 -15.44
C LYS A 190 6.07 4.56 -16.37
N MET A 191 4.77 4.58 -16.06
CA MET A 191 3.80 5.40 -16.80
C MET A 191 4.18 6.88 -16.71
N SER A 192 4.21 7.57 -17.85
CA SER A 192 4.50 9.00 -17.95
C SER A 192 3.33 9.84 -18.44
N GLU A 193 2.35 9.23 -19.11
CA GLU A 193 1.21 9.95 -19.71
C GLU A 193 -0.02 9.03 -19.79
N ILE A 194 -1.20 9.55 -19.46
CA ILE A 194 -2.48 8.95 -19.86
C ILE A 194 -2.92 9.59 -21.18
N VAL A 195 -3.20 8.76 -22.17
CA VAL A 195 -3.51 9.19 -23.54
C VAL A 195 -5.01 9.20 -23.77
N ARG A 196 -5.53 10.34 -24.22
CA ARG A 196 -6.93 10.52 -24.61
C ARG A 196 -7.08 10.63 -26.13
N GLU A 197 -8.29 10.44 -26.64
CA GLU A 197 -8.66 10.66 -28.06
C GLU A 197 -8.36 12.08 -28.53
N LYS A 198 -8.43 13.07 -27.63
CA LYS A 198 -7.98 14.44 -27.85
C LYS A 198 -7.13 14.86 -26.67
N SER A 199 -6.27 15.86 -26.87
CA SER A 199 -5.36 16.33 -25.82
C SER A 199 -6.09 16.85 -24.58
N ASP A 200 -7.29 17.40 -24.73
CA ASP A 200 -8.06 18.07 -23.68
C ASP A 200 -9.39 17.36 -23.31
N ALA A 201 -9.84 16.40 -24.11
CA ALA A 201 -11.14 15.74 -23.95
C ALA A 201 -11.19 14.33 -24.54
N GLY A 202 -12.30 13.63 -24.33
CA GLY A 202 -12.59 12.32 -24.92
C GLY A 202 -12.07 11.15 -24.10
N ARG A 203 -12.27 9.95 -24.66
CA ARG A 203 -12.00 8.68 -23.96
C ARG A 203 -10.50 8.49 -23.75
N VAL A 204 -10.12 7.87 -22.64
CA VAL A 204 -8.75 7.32 -22.47
C VAL A 204 -8.58 6.12 -23.41
N ILE A 205 -7.52 6.13 -24.21
CA ILE A 205 -7.22 5.13 -25.24
C ILE A 205 -5.88 4.41 -25.03
N GLY A 206 -5.10 4.78 -24.02
CA GLY A 206 -3.84 4.13 -23.73
C GLY A 206 -2.97 4.93 -22.77
N VAL A 207 -1.71 4.52 -22.66
CA VAL A 207 -0.69 5.19 -21.85
C VAL A 207 0.62 5.29 -22.63
N ALA A 208 1.46 6.26 -22.28
CA ALA A 208 2.89 6.22 -22.60
C ALA A 208 3.68 5.84 -21.34
N ALA A 209 4.70 5.02 -21.49
CA ALA A 209 5.57 4.57 -20.41
C ALA A 209 7.06 4.70 -20.78
N ARG A 210 7.91 4.96 -19.79
CA ARG A 210 9.36 5.13 -19.93
C ARG A 210 10.10 3.97 -19.29
N TYR A 211 11.15 3.50 -19.95
CA TYR A 211 12.01 2.45 -19.41
C TYR A 211 12.86 2.99 -18.26
N THR A 212 12.68 2.43 -17.07
CA THR A 212 13.33 2.83 -15.82
C THR A 212 13.94 1.62 -15.11
N PRO A 213 14.91 0.94 -15.72
CA PRO A 213 15.50 -0.27 -15.15
C PRO A 213 16.26 0.03 -13.86
N ARG A 214 16.15 -0.89 -12.90
CA ARG A 214 16.91 -0.80 -11.66
C ARG A 214 18.27 -1.50 -11.83
N ILE A 215 19.36 -0.74 -11.77
CA ILE A 215 20.73 -1.25 -11.82
C ILE A 215 21.37 -1.10 -10.44
N MET A 216 21.96 -2.17 -9.91
CA MET A 216 22.61 -2.15 -8.58
C MET A 216 23.95 -1.41 -8.59
N PRO A 217 24.37 -0.81 -7.46
CA PRO A 217 25.72 -0.26 -7.33
C PRO A 217 26.78 -1.28 -7.75
N GLY A 218 27.74 -0.87 -8.57
CA GLY A 218 28.80 -1.74 -9.08
C GLY A 218 28.39 -2.71 -10.20
N HIS A 219 27.14 -2.65 -10.69
CA HIS A 219 26.64 -3.52 -11.75
C HIS A 219 26.32 -2.72 -13.02
N THR A 220 26.33 -3.39 -14.18
CA THR A 220 25.98 -2.79 -15.49
C THR A 220 24.67 -3.32 -16.07
N LYS A 221 24.15 -4.43 -15.52
CA LYS A 221 22.91 -5.06 -15.98
C LYS A 221 21.75 -4.75 -15.01
N PRO A 222 20.52 -4.56 -15.52
CA PRO A 222 19.33 -4.43 -14.68
C PRO A 222 19.08 -5.66 -13.82
N LEU A 223 18.45 -5.45 -12.66
CA LEU A 223 17.81 -6.51 -11.90
C LEU A 223 16.71 -7.18 -12.75
N LYS A 224 16.54 -8.49 -12.53
CA LYS A 224 15.51 -9.29 -13.18
C LYS A 224 14.43 -9.66 -12.18
N SER A 225 13.19 -9.76 -12.64
CA SER A 225 12.09 -10.28 -11.83
C SER A 225 12.34 -11.73 -11.45
N PHE A 226 11.73 -12.16 -10.35
CA PHE A 226 11.78 -13.55 -9.91
C PHE A 226 11.17 -14.51 -10.94
N ARG A 227 10.08 -14.10 -11.59
CA ARG A 227 9.40 -14.83 -12.67
C ARG A 227 9.43 -14.05 -13.96
N SER A 228 9.52 -14.76 -15.09
CA SER A 228 9.58 -14.15 -16.42
C SER A 228 8.51 -14.66 -17.39
N ASP A 229 7.74 -15.68 -17.02
CA ASP A 229 6.68 -16.24 -17.83
C ASP A 229 5.58 -15.21 -18.11
N GLY A 230 5.33 -14.89 -19.38
CA GLY A 230 4.37 -13.85 -19.76
C GLY A 230 4.90 -12.41 -19.66
N ASN A 231 6.19 -12.21 -19.38
CA ASN A 231 6.81 -10.90 -19.50
C ASN A 231 6.90 -10.46 -20.97
N ILE A 232 6.74 -9.16 -21.19
CA ILE A 232 7.00 -8.48 -22.46
C ILE A 232 8.42 -7.93 -22.41
N GLU A 233 9.28 -8.45 -23.28
CA GLU A 233 10.67 -8.00 -23.39
C GLU A 233 10.75 -6.73 -24.26
N SER A 234 11.26 -5.65 -23.68
CA SER A 234 11.61 -4.42 -24.40
C SER A 234 12.60 -3.60 -23.57
N THR A 235 13.48 -2.89 -24.26
CA THR A 235 14.38 -1.88 -23.68
C THR A 235 14.24 -0.53 -24.38
N GLN A 236 13.20 -0.37 -25.22
CA GLN A 236 12.93 0.89 -25.88
C GLN A 236 12.72 1.99 -24.81
N PRO A 237 13.37 3.16 -24.94
CA PRO A 237 13.30 4.21 -23.92
C PRO A 237 11.88 4.65 -23.57
N THR A 238 10.98 4.59 -24.55
CA THR A 238 9.57 4.93 -24.44
C THR A 238 8.72 3.93 -25.18
N LEU A 239 7.53 3.63 -24.66
CA LEU A 239 6.52 2.80 -25.32
C LEU A 239 5.15 3.48 -25.22
N ASN A 240 4.36 3.40 -26.29
CA ASN A 240 2.94 3.73 -26.32
C ASN A 240 2.13 2.44 -26.31
N ILE A 241 1.25 2.27 -25.32
CA ILE A 241 0.47 1.05 -25.14
C ILE A 241 -1.00 1.40 -25.22
N ARG A 242 -1.73 0.76 -26.15
CA ARG A 242 -3.15 1.01 -26.38
C ARG A 242 -4.04 0.20 -25.45
N ALA A 243 -5.07 0.85 -24.94
CA ALA A 243 -6.17 0.25 -24.18
C ALA A 243 -7.46 0.29 -25.00
N LYS A 244 -7.93 -0.86 -25.49
CA LYS A 244 -9.15 -0.93 -26.31
C LYS A 244 -10.41 -0.65 -25.49
N LYS A 245 -10.42 -1.01 -24.20
CA LYS A 245 -11.56 -0.86 -23.30
C LYS A 245 -11.26 0.05 -22.11
N ALA A 246 -10.18 -0.16 -21.36
CA ALA A 246 -9.94 0.61 -20.14
C ALA A 246 -8.46 0.68 -19.72
N VAL A 247 -8.15 1.73 -18.95
CA VAL A 247 -6.90 1.84 -18.17
C VAL A 247 -7.30 1.87 -16.69
N ILE A 248 -6.69 1.03 -15.88
CA ILE A 248 -6.86 0.99 -14.42
C ILE A 248 -5.55 1.49 -13.79
N VAL A 249 -5.62 2.62 -13.07
CA VAL A 249 -4.47 3.18 -12.36
C VAL A 249 -4.42 2.57 -10.95
N ALA A 250 -3.38 1.78 -10.67
CA ALA A 250 -3.17 1.03 -9.43
C ALA A 250 -1.72 1.22 -8.91
N THR A 251 -1.20 2.45 -9.00
CA THR A 251 0.22 2.80 -8.86
C THR A 251 0.72 2.92 -7.42
N GLY A 252 -0.13 2.69 -6.42
CA GLY A 252 0.18 3.01 -5.03
C GLY A 252 -0.02 4.50 -4.73
N GLY A 253 0.61 4.99 -3.67
CA GLY A 253 0.42 6.35 -3.18
C GLY A 253 1.52 7.34 -3.58
N MET A 254 1.68 8.35 -2.73
CA MET A 254 2.45 9.57 -2.99
C MET A 254 3.53 9.88 -1.94
N THR A 255 3.74 9.00 -0.95
CA THR A 255 4.49 9.34 0.26
C THR A 255 5.95 9.73 -0.02
N SER A 256 6.56 9.16 -1.06
CA SER A 256 7.94 9.46 -1.46
C SER A 256 8.09 10.79 -2.21
N ASN A 257 6.99 11.38 -2.69
CA ASN A 257 7.00 12.67 -3.37
C ASN A 257 6.87 13.82 -2.36
N VAL A 258 8.03 14.36 -1.95
CA VAL A 258 8.13 15.44 -0.95
C VAL A 258 7.31 16.67 -1.37
N ASN A 259 7.32 17.04 -2.64
CA ASN A 259 6.55 18.20 -3.10
C ASN A 259 5.04 17.94 -3.03
N PHE A 260 4.61 16.74 -3.43
CA PHE A 260 3.19 16.38 -3.39
C PHE A 260 2.66 16.33 -1.96
N ARG A 261 3.37 15.68 -1.03
CA ARG A 261 2.91 15.59 0.37
C ARG A 261 2.88 16.94 1.09
N ARG A 262 3.80 17.85 0.74
CA ARG A 262 3.83 19.21 1.29
C ARG A 262 2.74 20.14 0.78
N MET A 263 2.01 19.76 -0.27
CA MET A 263 0.80 20.47 -0.67
C MET A 263 -0.30 20.37 0.40
N PHE A 264 -0.28 19.30 1.21
CA PHE A 264 -1.31 19.02 2.23
C PHE A 264 -0.80 19.26 3.63
N ASP A 265 0.45 18.91 3.93
CA ASP A 265 1.06 19.18 5.23
C ASP A 265 2.53 19.64 5.08
N PRO A 266 2.86 20.90 5.41
CA PRO A 266 4.21 21.44 5.25
C PRO A 266 5.26 20.76 6.15
N ARG A 267 4.84 20.04 7.22
CA ARG A 267 5.74 19.28 8.11
C ARG A 267 6.33 18.06 7.42
N LEU A 268 5.71 17.56 6.35
CA LEU A 268 6.13 16.36 5.63
C LEU A 268 7.36 16.62 4.72
N THR A 269 8.45 17.10 5.29
CA THR A 269 9.73 17.35 4.60
C THR A 269 10.56 16.07 4.44
N ASP A 270 11.63 16.11 3.64
CA ASP A 270 12.53 14.99 3.38
C ASP A 270 13.24 14.41 4.62
N VAL A 271 13.20 15.11 5.76
CA VAL A 271 13.63 14.60 7.07
C VAL A 271 12.82 13.36 7.48
N LEU A 272 11.56 13.26 7.05
CA LEU A 272 10.72 12.09 7.29
C LEU A 272 10.99 11.03 6.22
N THR A 273 11.59 9.93 6.66
CA THR A 273 11.72 8.69 5.91
C THR A 273 10.34 8.06 5.69
N VAL A 274 10.21 7.23 4.65
CA VAL A 274 8.94 6.62 4.26
C VAL A 274 9.02 5.11 4.21
N ALA A 275 7.86 4.49 4.34
CA ALA A 275 7.72 3.05 4.33
C ALA A 275 8.11 2.44 2.98
N GLY A 276 8.86 1.34 3.04
CA GLY A 276 9.12 0.46 1.89
C GLY A 276 10.17 0.93 0.89
N GLU A 277 10.77 2.11 1.09
CA GLU A 277 11.96 2.49 0.33
C GLU A 277 13.18 1.63 0.70
N PRO A 278 14.10 1.37 -0.25
CA PRO A 278 14.10 1.86 -1.63
C PRO A 278 13.32 0.95 -2.60
N TYR A 279 12.61 -0.07 -2.12
CA TYR A 279 11.91 -1.02 -2.99
C TYR A 279 10.68 -0.41 -3.66
N SER A 280 9.78 0.15 -2.86
CA SER A 280 8.52 0.75 -3.31
C SER A 280 8.58 2.28 -3.20
N TYR A 281 9.06 2.94 -4.25
CA TYR A 281 9.07 4.40 -4.32
C TYR A 281 7.69 4.92 -4.77
N GLN A 282 6.99 5.66 -3.91
CA GLN A 282 5.61 6.11 -4.10
C GLN A 282 5.57 7.58 -4.53
N ASP A 283 5.66 7.84 -5.84
CA ASP A 283 6.00 9.16 -6.38
C ASP A 283 4.81 10.01 -6.85
N ALA A 284 3.59 9.57 -6.56
CA ALA A 284 2.34 10.21 -6.99
C ALA A 284 2.12 10.23 -8.51
N SER A 285 2.85 9.42 -9.29
CA SER A 285 2.78 9.49 -10.76
C SER A 285 1.40 9.14 -11.33
N GLY A 286 0.66 8.23 -10.68
CA GLY A 286 -0.72 7.91 -11.07
C GLY A 286 -1.68 9.06 -10.79
N GLU A 287 -1.60 9.66 -9.60
CA GLU A 287 -2.40 10.80 -9.17
C GLU A 287 -2.15 12.00 -10.07
N LEU A 288 -0.89 12.35 -10.31
CA LEU A 288 -0.50 13.47 -11.18
C LEU A 288 -0.95 13.24 -12.62
N ALA A 289 -0.85 12.02 -13.14
CA ALA A 289 -1.32 11.69 -14.48
C ALA A 289 -2.85 11.70 -14.60
N ALA A 290 -3.57 11.31 -13.55
CA ALA A 290 -5.03 11.40 -13.51
C ALA A 290 -5.49 12.87 -13.44
N MET A 291 -4.88 13.67 -12.56
CA MET A 291 -5.21 15.09 -12.43
C MET A 291 -4.92 15.88 -13.72
N SER A 292 -3.87 15.52 -14.46
CA SER A 292 -3.53 16.19 -15.73
C SER A 292 -4.60 16.02 -16.81
N ILE A 293 -5.45 15.00 -16.71
CA ILE A 293 -6.60 14.80 -17.60
C ILE A 293 -7.94 15.21 -16.98
N GLY A 294 -7.90 15.93 -15.85
CA GLY A 294 -9.08 16.52 -15.20
C GLY A 294 -9.70 15.70 -14.06
N ALA A 295 -9.04 14.64 -13.58
CA ALA A 295 -9.52 13.93 -12.40
C ALA A 295 -9.44 14.82 -11.15
N SER A 296 -10.48 14.77 -10.32
CA SER A 296 -10.47 15.37 -8.99
C SER A 296 -9.70 14.50 -8.01
N LEU A 297 -9.12 15.15 -7.01
CA LEU A 297 -8.32 14.51 -5.97
C LEU A 297 -8.99 14.80 -4.61
N TRP A 298 -9.07 13.79 -3.74
CA TRP A 298 -9.81 13.87 -2.46
C TRP A 298 -9.23 12.91 -1.42
N GLY A 299 -9.67 13.01 -0.16
CA GLY A 299 -9.32 12.05 0.90
C GLY A 299 -8.01 12.32 1.65
N PHE A 300 -7.38 13.49 1.51
CA PHE A 300 -6.11 13.82 2.20
C PHE A 300 -6.23 14.17 3.67
N ALA A 301 -7.46 14.22 4.21
CA ALA A 301 -7.65 14.52 5.64
C ALA A 301 -6.76 13.62 6.51
N ASN A 302 -6.66 12.32 6.19
CA ASN A 302 -5.82 11.36 6.92
C ASN A 302 -4.33 11.71 6.98
N GLN A 303 -3.80 12.59 6.13
CA GLN A 303 -2.40 13.04 6.24
C GLN A 303 -2.22 14.17 7.26
N THR A 304 -3.31 14.85 7.61
CA THR A 304 -3.33 16.05 8.45
C THR A 304 -4.07 15.83 9.76
N LEU A 305 -4.84 14.74 9.86
CA LEU A 305 -5.50 14.37 11.09
C LEU A 305 -4.47 13.83 12.06
N GLU A 306 -4.53 14.30 13.29
CA GLU A 306 -3.74 13.81 14.42
C GLU A 306 -4.51 12.66 15.12
N ASN A 307 -5.03 11.72 14.33
CA ASN A 307 -5.73 10.53 14.80
C ASN A 307 -5.05 9.26 14.24
N GLY A 308 -5.09 8.18 15.00
CA GLY A 308 -4.37 6.94 14.67
C GLY A 308 -2.85 7.02 14.88
N ASP A 309 -2.10 6.49 13.90
CA ASP A 309 -0.62 6.41 13.98
C ASP A 309 0.04 7.78 13.75
N ASN A 310 0.89 8.19 14.70
CA ASN A 310 1.58 9.47 14.65
C ASN A 310 2.73 9.48 13.62
N ILE A 311 3.00 10.66 13.05
CA ILE A 311 4.23 10.92 12.30
C ILE A 311 5.41 10.85 13.27
N ARG A 312 6.14 9.72 13.25
CA ARG A 312 7.29 9.49 14.14
C ARG A 312 8.51 8.99 13.38
N THR A 313 9.69 9.33 13.90
CA THR A 313 10.94 8.68 13.50
C THR A 313 11.02 7.30 14.16
N GLN A 314 11.42 6.29 13.37
CA GLN A 314 11.60 4.93 13.87
C GLN A 314 12.86 4.81 14.72
N ARG A 315 12.85 3.86 15.66
CA ARG A 315 13.99 3.49 16.52
C ARG A 315 15.08 2.68 15.81
N ALA A 316 15.21 2.85 14.50
CA ALA A 316 16.27 2.22 13.71
C ALA A 316 17.27 3.29 13.28
N LEU A 317 18.45 3.25 13.92
CA LEU A 317 19.55 4.19 13.70
C LEU A 317 20.54 3.64 12.66
N ALA A 318 21.45 4.49 12.19
CA ALA A 318 22.56 4.13 11.28
C ALA A 318 22.12 3.44 9.97
N THR A 319 20.88 3.65 9.53
CA THR A 319 20.40 3.25 8.21
C THR A 319 19.57 4.37 7.59
N LYS A 320 19.63 4.48 6.26
CA LYS A 320 18.83 5.47 5.51
C LYS A 320 17.34 5.07 5.45
N TYR A 321 17.06 3.76 5.42
CA TYR A 321 15.72 3.23 5.20
C TYR A 321 15.25 2.50 6.46
N ASN A 322 14.80 3.27 7.44
CA ASN A 322 14.59 2.84 8.83
C ASN A 322 13.15 2.43 9.17
N TYR A 323 12.23 2.43 8.20
CA TYR A 323 10.86 1.95 8.45
C TYR A 323 10.80 0.45 8.72
N MET A 324 11.64 -0.33 8.04
CA MET A 324 11.70 -1.77 8.20
C MET A 324 13.12 -2.25 8.03
N THR A 325 13.45 -3.34 8.73
CA THR A 325 14.74 -4.00 8.55
C THR A 325 14.78 -4.72 7.21
N TRP A 326 15.86 -4.48 6.47
CA TRP A 326 16.18 -5.16 5.21
C TRP A 326 17.19 -6.27 5.48
N GLU A 327 16.91 -7.49 5.04
CA GLU A 327 17.80 -8.63 5.17
C GLU A 327 18.99 -8.55 4.19
N LEU A 328 20.14 -9.13 4.56
CA LEU A 328 21.35 -9.13 3.73
C LEU A 328 21.13 -9.85 2.39
N GLU A 329 20.28 -10.86 2.38
CA GLU A 329 19.91 -11.67 1.21
C GLU A 329 18.94 -10.93 0.27
N SER A 330 18.45 -9.76 0.67
CA SER A 330 17.57 -8.95 -0.17
C SER A 330 18.28 -8.55 -1.48
N PRO A 331 17.64 -8.71 -2.65
CA PRO A 331 18.22 -8.31 -3.93
C PRO A 331 18.51 -6.81 -4.03
N ILE A 332 17.92 -6.00 -3.15
CA ILE A 332 18.16 -4.56 -3.09
C ILE A 332 19.07 -4.15 -1.93
N PHE A 333 19.58 -5.08 -1.12
CA PHE A 333 20.45 -4.76 0.01
C PHE A 333 21.66 -3.89 -0.38
N PRO A 334 22.31 -4.06 -1.56
CA PRO A 334 23.38 -3.16 -2.00
C PRO A 334 22.98 -1.68 -2.09
N LEU A 335 21.69 -1.36 -2.28
CA LEU A 335 21.16 0.02 -2.21
C LEU A 335 20.90 0.48 -0.77
N VAL A 336 20.47 -0.44 0.10
CA VAL A 336 20.16 -0.17 1.50
C VAL A 336 21.45 0.05 2.31
N ARG A 337 22.47 -0.77 2.06
CA ARG A 337 23.83 -0.76 2.63
C ARG A 337 23.94 -1.13 4.12
N ALA A 338 22.91 -0.87 4.92
CA ALA A 338 22.90 -1.17 6.34
C ALA A 338 21.50 -1.57 6.82
N THR A 339 21.42 -2.61 7.64
CA THR A 339 20.20 -3.05 8.33
C THR A 339 19.74 -2.02 9.38
N GLY A 340 20.68 -1.22 9.89
CA GLY A 340 20.48 -0.31 11.00
C GLY A 340 20.66 -0.98 12.36
N LEU A 341 20.74 -0.15 13.40
CA LEU A 341 20.74 -0.55 14.81
C LEU A 341 19.34 -0.30 15.37
N ASN A 342 18.63 -1.37 15.73
CA ASN A 342 17.30 -1.26 16.30
C ASN A 342 17.40 -1.03 17.80
N VAL A 343 16.84 0.06 18.26
CA VAL A 343 16.83 0.48 19.65
C VAL A 343 15.51 0.04 20.26
N LYS A 344 15.57 -0.84 21.26
CA LYS A 344 14.38 -1.45 21.86
C LYS A 344 13.56 -0.43 22.66
N ASP A 345 14.26 0.42 23.39
CA ASP A 345 13.75 1.52 24.19
C ASP A 345 14.83 2.61 24.29
N TRP A 346 14.47 3.81 24.75
CA TRP A 346 15.39 4.94 24.75
C TRP A 346 16.43 4.90 25.89
N HIS A 347 16.41 3.88 26.77
CA HIS A 347 17.25 3.87 27.97
C HIS A 347 18.75 3.84 27.65
N ASP A 348 19.11 3.29 26.50
CA ASP A 348 20.50 3.22 26.02
C ASP A 348 20.94 4.46 25.22
N LEU A 349 20.11 5.52 25.17
CA LEU A 349 20.36 6.74 24.40
C LEU A 349 20.27 7.99 25.27
N ILE A 350 20.94 9.06 24.80
CA ILE A 350 20.73 10.43 25.28
C ILE A 350 20.21 11.24 24.10
N LEU A 351 18.96 11.69 24.18
CA LEU A 351 18.31 12.48 23.14
C LEU A 351 18.60 13.96 23.35
N VAL A 352 19.39 14.52 22.43
CA VAL A 352 19.72 15.96 22.41
C VAL A 352 19.08 16.66 21.23
N ASN A 353 18.70 17.92 21.41
CA ASN A 353 18.25 18.78 20.34
C ASN A 353 19.44 19.27 19.48
N GLN A 354 19.16 20.06 18.43
CA GLN A 354 20.18 20.55 17.50
C GLN A 354 21.29 21.40 18.15
N VAL A 355 21.07 21.93 19.36
CA VAL A 355 22.07 22.70 20.13
C VAL A 355 22.73 21.89 21.25
N GLY A 356 22.57 20.56 21.24
CA GLY A 356 23.22 19.65 22.17
C GLY A 356 22.61 19.62 23.58
N LYS A 357 21.38 20.09 23.76
CA LYS A 357 20.68 20.04 25.05
C LYS A 357 19.72 18.86 25.09
N ARG A 358 19.72 18.11 26.21
CA ARG A 358 18.71 17.07 26.47
C ARG A 358 17.31 17.68 26.46
N PHE A 359 16.37 17.01 25.81
CA PHE A 359 14.99 17.51 25.67
C PHE A 359 13.91 16.49 26.03
N TYR A 360 14.29 15.24 26.29
CA TYR A 360 13.37 14.15 26.56
C TYR A 360 13.81 13.38 27.82
N ASP A 361 12.84 12.79 28.51
CA ASP A 361 13.09 11.82 29.56
C ASP A 361 13.10 10.43 28.92
N GLU A 362 14.30 9.91 28.64
CA GLU A 362 14.49 8.66 27.91
C GLU A 362 13.95 7.42 28.66
N THR A 363 13.49 7.57 29.91
CA THR A 363 12.80 6.51 30.66
C THR A 363 11.32 6.37 30.31
N LYS A 364 10.73 7.34 29.60
CA LYS A 364 9.27 7.43 29.36
C LYS A 364 8.76 6.75 28.09
N GLY A 365 9.55 5.90 27.43
CA GLY A 365 9.14 5.20 26.20
C GLY A 365 9.06 6.13 24.98
N ASP A 366 8.29 5.77 23.94
CA ASP A 366 8.21 6.56 22.70
C ASP A 366 7.30 7.80 22.87
N TYR A 367 7.72 8.96 22.36
CA TYR A 367 6.93 10.19 22.31
C TYR A 367 6.12 10.31 21.01
N PRO A 368 4.85 10.76 21.03
CA PRO A 368 3.74 10.19 21.78
C PRO A 368 3.33 8.85 21.16
N HIS A 369 3.09 7.85 21.99
CA HIS A 369 2.39 6.62 21.59
C HIS A 369 1.05 7.01 20.96
N GLY A 370 0.92 6.84 19.64
CA GLY A 370 -0.37 6.90 18.96
C GLY A 370 -1.28 5.79 19.49
N ASN A 371 -2.51 5.70 18.99
CA ASN A 371 -3.45 4.70 19.51
C ASN A 371 -2.98 3.28 19.16
N VAL A 372 -2.63 2.49 20.17
CA VAL A 372 -2.34 1.07 20.03
C VAL A 372 -3.50 0.21 20.52
N TYR A 373 -3.54 -1.02 20.02
CA TYR A 373 -4.50 -2.04 20.42
C TYR A 373 -4.49 -2.21 21.96
N ASN A 374 -5.65 -2.04 22.60
CA ASN A 374 -5.90 -2.00 24.06
C ASN A 374 -5.52 -0.72 24.82
N ASP A 375 -5.17 0.39 24.16
CA ASP A 375 -4.96 1.67 24.87
C ASP A 375 -6.20 2.12 25.67
N ILE A 376 -7.40 1.79 25.20
CA ILE A 376 -8.64 1.86 25.98
C ILE A 376 -9.18 0.44 26.12
N ASN A 377 -9.07 -0.13 27.33
CA ASN A 377 -9.64 -1.44 27.65
C ASN A 377 -10.38 -1.41 29.01
N PRO A 378 -11.69 -1.72 29.05
CA PRO A 378 -12.56 -2.05 27.92
C PRO A 378 -12.97 -0.80 27.11
N TYR A 379 -12.99 -0.93 25.78
CA TYR A 379 -13.72 -0.01 24.91
C TYR A 379 -15.18 -0.44 24.82
N THR A 380 -16.11 0.48 25.12
CA THR A 380 -17.56 0.19 25.04
C THR A 380 -18.18 0.98 23.88
N PRO A 381 -18.67 0.33 22.80
CA PRO A 381 -19.30 1.05 21.68
C PRO A 381 -20.40 2.00 22.14
N ASN A 382 -20.45 3.22 21.58
CA ASN A 382 -21.41 4.29 21.92
C ASN A 382 -21.32 4.87 23.36
N ASP A 383 -20.26 4.58 24.13
CA ASP A 383 -20.07 5.15 25.47
C ASP A 383 -19.18 6.41 25.43
N TYR A 384 -19.73 7.56 25.85
CA TYR A 384 -18.97 8.83 25.91
C TYR A 384 -17.79 8.78 26.89
N ARG A 385 -17.80 7.84 27.86
CA ARG A 385 -16.75 7.67 28.86
C ARG A 385 -15.48 7.01 28.32
N ASN A 386 -15.47 6.52 27.08
CA ASN A 386 -14.24 6.04 26.43
C ASN A 386 -13.14 7.13 26.38
N CYS A 387 -13.53 8.40 26.34
CA CYS A 387 -12.60 9.54 26.35
C CYS A 387 -12.17 9.99 27.77
N GLU A 388 -12.80 9.47 28.83
CA GLU A 388 -12.59 9.93 30.22
C GLU A 388 -11.55 9.08 30.99
N ARG A 389 -10.98 8.02 30.39
CA ARG A 389 -10.09 7.05 31.06
C ARG A 389 -8.59 7.19 30.78
N ILE A 390 -8.11 8.39 30.44
CA ILE A 390 -6.66 8.63 30.53
C ILE A 390 -6.37 9.08 31.97
N ASP A 391 -6.21 8.12 32.89
CA ASP A 391 -5.67 8.42 34.20
C ASP A 391 -4.25 8.96 34.00
N TYR A 392 -4.08 10.27 34.20
CA TYR A 392 -2.77 10.89 34.24
C TYR A 392 -1.99 10.31 35.42
N HIS A 393 -1.02 9.44 35.13
CA HIS A 393 -0.10 8.89 36.12
C HIS A 393 1.25 9.60 36.04
N PRO A 394 1.47 10.69 36.80
CA PRO A 394 2.78 11.32 36.92
C PRO A 394 3.61 10.55 37.95
N ASN A 395 4.02 9.32 37.66
CA ASN A 395 5.07 8.63 38.42
C ASN A 395 5.87 7.71 37.50
#